data_AF-A0A2V5PPK5-F1
#
_entry.id   AF-A0A2V5PPK5-F1
#
_cell.length_a   1.000
_cell.length_b   1.000
_cell.length_c   1.000
_cell.angle_alpha   90.00
_cell.angle_beta   90.00
_cell.angle_gamma   90.00
#
_symmetry.space_group_name_H-M   'P 1'
#
loop_
_entity.id
_entity.type
_entity.pdbx_description
1 polymer ?
#
loop_
_entity_poly.entity_id
_entity_poly.type
_entity_poly.pdbx_seq_one_letter_code
_entity_poly.pdbx_strand_id
1 'polypeptide(L)'
;MTQRLITLMAACGLALGGLTYLQAGEHEHGAGPNHHQMMGNPLEHLSEKLDLTPEQKTKVQPIIDQAKPQIAAIHQEAMEKMRVIMENAGTQIRPLLTPQQQEKFDAMKKAHEDMHKAMQEMHDAEKK
;
A
#
# COMPACT_ATOMS: atom_id res chain seq x y z
N MET A 1 35.89 10.30 14.55
CA MET A 1 34.44 10.43 14.87
C MET A 1 33.83 9.06 14.76
N THR A 2 33.29 8.59 15.87
CA THR A 2 32.95 7.21 16.22
C THR A 2 31.72 6.69 15.48
N GLN A 3 31.85 5.52 14.84
CA GLN A 3 30.71 4.74 14.35
C GLN A 3 29.88 4.25 15.54
N ARG A 4 28.60 4.63 15.60
CA ARG A 4 27.67 4.14 16.61
C ARG A 4 27.15 2.77 16.15
N LEU A 5 27.72 1.72 16.72
CA LEU A 5 27.23 0.35 16.65
C LEU A 5 25.82 0.29 17.27
N ILE A 6 24.81 -0.04 16.47
CA ILE A 6 23.48 -0.42 16.99
C ILE A 6 23.45 -1.94 17.03
N THR A 7 23.80 -2.49 18.19
CA THR A 7 23.71 -3.91 18.50
C THR A 7 22.27 -4.25 18.87
N LEU A 8 21.50 -4.83 17.94
CA LEU A 8 20.21 -5.46 18.27
C LEU A 8 20.49 -6.89 18.74
N MET A 9 20.48 -7.09 20.07
CA MET A 9 20.38 -8.44 20.64
C MET A 9 18.99 -9.00 20.33
N ALA A 10 18.91 -9.94 19.39
CA ALA A 10 17.74 -10.79 19.23
C ALA A 10 17.92 -12.05 20.10
N ALA A 11 17.48 -11.97 21.34
CA ALA A 11 17.22 -13.15 22.16
C ALA A 11 15.78 -13.61 21.90
N CYS A 12 15.58 -14.50 20.93
CA CYS A 12 14.35 -15.28 20.81
C CYS A 12 14.68 -16.74 21.05
N GLY A 13 14.71 -17.12 22.33
CA GLY A 13 14.58 -18.52 22.72
C GLY A 13 13.13 -18.93 22.62
N LEU A 14 12.78 -19.75 21.63
CA LEU A 14 11.62 -20.63 21.70
C LEU A 14 12.03 -21.99 21.11
N ALA A 15 12.44 -22.87 22.01
CA ALA A 15 12.32 -24.31 21.79
C ALA A 15 10.84 -24.67 21.77
N LEU A 16 10.45 -25.58 20.86
CA LEU A 16 9.24 -26.43 20.78
C LEU A 16 9.20 -26.83 19.28
N GLY A 17 9.31 -28.08 18.84
CA GLY A 17 8.68 -29.32 19.27
C GLY A 17 8.20 -29.99 17.98
N GLY A 18 8.51 -31.27 17.77
CA GLY A 18 8.38 -31.95 16.48
C GLY A 18 6.96 -32.17 15.93
N LEU A 19 6.92 -32.39 14.61
CA LEU A 19 6.01 -33.25 13.81
C LEU A 19 4.56 -33.43 14.28
N THR A 20 3.60 -32.97 13.46
CA THR A 20 2.52 -33.81 12.89
C THR A 20 1.80 -33.06 11.75
N TYR A 21 1.59 -33.76 10.62
CA TYR A 21 0.59 -33.41 9.61
C TYR A 21 -0.80 -33.31 10.26
N LEU A 22 -1.55 -32.23 9.99
CA LEU A 22 -3.00 -32.29 9.81
C LEU A 22 -3.55 -30.99 9.22
N GLN A 23 -4.33 -31.21 8.17
CA GLN A 23 -5.25 -30.35 7.46
C GLN A 23 -6.11 -29.48 8.39
N ALA A 24 -6.02 -28.17 8.24
CA ALA A 24 -7.05 -27.19 8.62
C ALA A 24 -6.79 -25.98 7.72
N GLY A 25 -7.68 -25.70 6.78
CA GLY A 25 -8.81 -24.84 7.08
C GLY A 25 -8.44 -23.44 6.61
N GLU A 26 -8.99 -23.08 5.47
CA GLU A 26 -9.14 -21.74 4.90
C GLU A 26 -8.72 -20.59 5.83
N HIS A 27 -7.63 -19.92 5.45
CA HIS A 27 -7.58 -18.48 5.61
C HIS A 27 -7.48 -17.89 4.22
N GLU A 28 -8.65 -17.72 3.59
CA GLU A 28 -8.86 -16.60 2.70
C GLU A 28 -8.34 -15.35 3.44
N HIS A 29 -7.13 -14.91 3.11
CA HIS A 29 -6.80 -13.51 3.25
C HIS A 29 -7.53 -12.82 2.10
N GLY A 30 -8.85 -12.72 2.25
CA GLY A 30 -9.64 -11.80 1.46
C GLY A 30 -8.97 -10.44 1.59
N ALA A 31 -8.50 -9.93 0.46
CA ALA A 31 -8.18 -8.53 0.34
C ALA A 31 -9.42 -7.77 0.83
N GLY A 32 -9.37 -7.27 2.06
CA GLY A 32 -10.39 -6.40 2.60
C GLY A 32 -10.60 -5.25 1.61
N PRO A 33 -11.84 -4.74 1.47
CA PRO A 33 -12.18 -3.76 0.44
C PRO A 33 -11.13 -2.66 0.43
N ASN A 34 -10.50 -2.49 -0.75
CA ASN A 34 -9.55 -1.44 -1.06
C ASN A 34 -9.97 -0.13 -0.36
N HIS A 35 -9.30 0.23 0.73
CA HIS A 35 -9.57 1.48 1.44
C HIS A 35 -9.30 2.70 0.53
N HIS A 36 -8.57 2.48 -0.56
CA HIS A 36 -8.30 3.46 -1.62
C HIS A 36 -9.53 3.82 -2.47
N GLN A 37 -10.58 3.01 -2.45
CA GLN A 37 -11.82 3.25 -3.20
C GLN A 37 -12.87 4.02 -2.38
N MET A 38 -12.57 4.32 -1.11
CA MET A 38 -13.51 4.95 -0.17
C MET A 38 -13.38 6.48 -0.09
N MET A 39 -12.71 7.10 -1.07
CA MET A 39 -12.83 8.54 -1.28
C MET A 39 -13.70 8.73 -2.53
N GLY A 40 -15.02 8.55 -2.36
CA GLY A 40 -16.01 8.96 -3.37
C GLY A 40 -15.87 10.45 -3.72
N ASN A 41 -16.74 10.96 -4.58
CA ASN A 41 -16.71 12.37 -4.96
C ASN A 41 -16.71 13.27 -3.70
N PRO A 42 -15.65 14.05 -3.42
CA PRO A 42 -15.56 14.84 -2.19
C PRO A 42 -16.72 15.81 -2.02
N LEU A 43 -17.28 16.31 -3.13
CA LEU A 43 -18.46 17.17 -3.07
C LEU A 43 -19.71 16.40 -2.62
N GLU A 44 -19.90 15.15 -3.05
CA GLU A 44 -21.04 14.32 -2.62
C GLU A 44 -20.94 14.04 -1.13
N HIS A 45 -19.76 13.65 -0.65
CA HIS A 45 -19.53 13.43 0.78
C HIS A 45 -19.80 14.69 1.62
N LEU A 46 -19.31 15.86 1.18
CA LEU A 46 -19.59 17.13 1.86
C LEU A 46 -21.07 17.51 1.79
N SER A 47 -21.71 17.22 0.64
CA SER A 47 -23.13 17.49 0.42
C SER A 47 -24.02 16.72 1.38
N GLU A 48 -23.74 15.43 1.57
CA GLU A 48 -24.50 14.56 2.46
C GLU A 48 -24.26 14.86 3.93
N LYS A 49 -23.01 15.15 4.32
CA LYS A 49 -22.67 15.38 5.73
C LYS A 49 -23.11 16.75 6.25
N LEU A 50 -23.25 17.72 5.37
CA LEU A 50 -23.56 19.12 5.73
C LEU A 50 -24.90 19.60 5.16
N ASP A 51 -25.68 18.71 4.54
CA ASP A 51 -26.97 19.02 3.91
C ASP A 51 -26.87 20.22 2.95
N LEU A 52 -25.86 20.24 2.07
CA LEU A 52 -25.56 21.40 1.24
C LEU A 52 -26.71 21.72 0.26
N THR A 53 -27.12 22.98 0.21
CA THR A 53 -28.11 23.46 -0.77
C THR A 53 -27.52 23.46 -2.19
N PRO A 54 -28.35 23.47 -3.25
CA PRO A 54 -27.88 23.56 -4.64
C PRO A 54 -26.93 24.74 -4.88
N GLU A 55 -27.20 25.89 -4.28
CA GLU A 55 -26.38 27.10 -4.37
C GLU A 55 -25.03 26.91 -3.67
N GLN A 56 -25.00 26.23 -2.51
CA GLN A 56 -23.76 25.92 -1.81
C GLN A 56 -22.91 24.92 -2.60
N LYS A 57 -23.51 23.86 -3.15
CA LYS A 57 -22.81 22.90 -4.00
C LYS A 57 -22.15 23.57 -5.20
N THR A 58 -22.87 24.49 -5.84
CA THR A 58 -22.37 25.28 -6.98
C THR A 58 -21.14 26.10 -6.60
N LYS A 59 -21.09 26.64 -5.38
CA LYS A 59 -19.93 27.42 -4.87
C LYS A 59 -18.77 26.54 -4.43
N VAL A 60 -19.03 25.33 -3.92
CA VAL A 60 -18.00 24.41 -3.42
C VAL A 60 -17.32 23.63 -4.56
N GLN A 61 -18.07 23.28 -5.61
CA GLN A 61 -17.56 22.53 -6.76
C GLN A 61 -16.23 23.08 -7.33
N PRO A 62 -16.08 24.37 -7.69
CA PRO A 62 -14.83 24.88 -8.23
C PRO A 62 -13.64 24.80 -7.24
N ILE A 63 -13.90 24.89 -5.94
CA ILE A 63 -12.87 24.76 -4.89
C ILE A 63 -12.32 23.33 -4.88
N ILE A 64 -13.22 22.34 -4.94
CA ILE A 64 -12.85 20.93 -5.01
C ILE A 64 -12.11 20.62 -6.32
N ASP A 65 -12.58 21.14 -7.44
CA ASP A 65 -11.95 20.91 -8.75
C ASP A 65 -10.54 21.51 -8.82
N GLN A 66 -10.31 22.66 -8.20
CA GLN A 66 -8.97 23.24 -8.06
C GLN A 66 -8.06 22.41 -7.14
N ALA A 67 -8.61 21.77 -6.10
CA ALA A 67 -7.85 20.97 -5.13
C ALA A 67 -7.45 19.58 -5.67
N LYS A 68 -8.32 18.93 -6.46
CA LYS A 68 -8.11 17.59 -7.04
C LYS A 68 -6.70 17.38 -7.66
N PRO A 69 -6.23 18.21 -8.61
CA PRO A 69 -4.92 18.00 -9.22
C PRO A 69 -3.75 18.16 -8.24
N GLN A 70 -3.87 19.03 -7.24
CA GLN A 70 -2.84 19.22 -6.22
C GLN A 70 -2.73 17.99 -5.32
N ILE A 71 -3.86 17.44 -4.88
CA ILE A 71 -3.91 16.21 -4.10
C ILE A 71 -3.36 15.04 -4.91
N ALA A 72 -3.73 14.94 -6.19
CA ALA A 72 -3.21 13.89 -7.07
C ALA A 72 -1.68 13.96 -7.21
N ALA A 73 -1.11 15.16 -7.37
CA ALA A 73 0.33 15.35 -7.45
C ALA A 73 1.05 14.94 -6.16
N ILE A 74 0.53 15.37 -4.99
CA ILE A 74 1.09 14.97 -3.69
C ILE A 74 1.01 13.46 -3.49
N HIS A 75 -0.12 12.85 -3.88
CA HIS A 75 -0.29 11.41 -3.76
C HIS A 75 0.75 10.66 -4.63
N GLN A 76 0.96 11.09 -5.87
CA GLN A 76 1.97 10.49 -6.75
C GLN A 76 3.37 10.60 -6.16
N GLU A 77 3.75 11.77 -5.67
CA GLU A 77 5.06 11.98 -5.03
C GLU A 77 5.25 11.10 -3.78
N ALA A 78 4.22 11.03 -2.93
CA ALA A 78 4.23 10.22 -1.72
C ALA A 78 4.35 8.72 -2.04
N MET A 79 3.63 8.25 -3.07
CA MET A 79 3.70 6.85 -3.51
C MET A 79 5.09 6.48 -4.01
N GLU A 80 5.76 7.35 -4.78
CA GLU A 80 7.11 7.08 -5.26
C GLU A 80 8.13 7.05 -4.10
N LYS A 81 8.03 7.98 -3.15
CA LYS A 81 8.87 7.96 -1.95
C LYS A 81 8.64 6.69 -1.13
N MET A 82 7.38 6.28 -0.95
CA MET A 82 7.04 5.05 -0.24
C MET A 82 7.64 3.83 -0.94
N ARG A 83 7.57 3.76 -2.28
CA ARG A 83 8.14 2.67 -3.08
C ARG A 83 9.63 2.49 -2.77
N VAL A 84 10.40 3.58 -2.80
CA VAL A 84 11.85 3.56 -2.51
C VAL A 84 12.12 3.10 -1.08
N ILE A 85 11.35 3.56 -0.10
CA ILE A 85 11.50 3.14 1.31
C ILE A 85 11.24 1.64 1.45
N MET A 86 10.16 1.13 0.85
CA MET A 86 9.79 -0.27 0.92
C MET A 86 10.79 -1.18 0.19
N GLU A 87 11.35 -0.73 -0.93
CA GLU A 87 12.42 -1.43 -1.64
C GLU A 87 13.67 -1.56 -0.76
N ASN A 88 14.10 -0.47 -0.12
CA ASN A 88 15.23 -0.45 0.79
C ASN A 88 15.00 -1.34 2.02
N ALA A 89 13.79 -1.34 2.58
CA ALA A 89 13.42 -2.24 3.67
C ALA A 89 13.50 -3.71 3.20
N GLY A 90 12.98 -4.01 2.01
CA GLY A 90 13.03 -5.35 1.43
C GLY A 90 14.45 -5.88 1.27
N THR A 91 15.38 -5.04 0.83
CA THR A 91 16.81 -5.42 0.72
C THR A 91 17.43 -5.77 2.07
N GLN A 92 17.03 -5.10 3.15
CA GLN A 92 17.50 -5.40 4.50
C GLN A 92 16.84 -6.64 5.11
N ILE A 93 15.56 -6.90 4.78
CA ILE A 93 14.80 -8.05 5.27
C ILE A 93 15.27 -9.34 4.60
N ARG A 94 15.47 -9.33 3.28
CA ARG A 94 15.78 -10.53 2.48
C ARG A 94 16.91 -11.41 3.06
N PRO A 95 18.08 -10.89 3.48
CA PRO A 95 19.15 -11.74 4.04
C PRO A 95 18.82 -12.37 5.40
N LEU A 96 17.78 -11.90 6.10
CA LEU A 96 17.32 -12.47 7.37
C LEU A 96 16.38 -13.67 7.18
N LEU A 97 15.98 -13.93 5.93
CA LEU A 97 15.04 -14.99 5.59
C LEU A 97 15.78 -16.28 5.23
N THR A 98 15.16 -17.41 5.57
CA THR A 98 15.58 -18.74 5.07
C THR A 98 15.45 -18.81 3.55
N PRO A 99 16.15 -19.75 2.86
CA PRO A 99 16.06 -19.88 1.41
C PRO A 99 14.61 -19.99 0.88
N GLN A 100 13.79 -20.82 1.51
CA GLN A 100 12.38 -20.98 1.13
C GLN A 100 11.56 -19.69 1.32
N GLN A 101 11.83 -18.92 2.39
CA GLN A 101 11.17 -17.64 2.61
C GLN A 101 11.63 -16.57 1.62
N GLN A 102 12.90 -16.59 1.18
CA GLN A 102 13.41 -15.69 0.15
C GLN A 102 12.68 -15.91 -1.18
N GLU A 103 12.50 -17.16 -1.60
CA GLU A 103 11.75 -17.47 -2.82
C GLU A 103 10.32 -16.92 -2.77
N LYS A 104 9.62 -17.10 -1.64
CA LYS A 104 8.27 -16.56 -1.44
C LYS A 104 8.27 -15.02 -1.45
N PHE A 105 9.24 -14.41 -0.78
CA PHE A 105 9.38 -12.95 -0.71
C PHE A 105 9.64 -12.34 -2.09
N ASP A 106 10.53 -12.93 -2.88
CA ASP A 106 10.85 -12.47 -4.23
C ASP A 106 9.64 -12.63 -5.18
N ALA A 107 8.89 -13.73 -5.06
CA ALA A 107 7.65 -13.92 -5.81
C ALA A 107 6.58 -12.87 -5.47
N MET A 108 6.42 -12.53 -4.18
CA MET A 108 5.51 -11.48 -3.73
C MET A 108 5.90 -10.11 -4.31
N LYS A 109 7.20 -9.77 -4.28
CA LYS A 109 7.70 -8.52 -4.87
C LYS A 109 7.41 -8.44 -6.36
N LYS A 110 7.71 -9.51 -7.11
CA LYS A 110 7.48 -9.57 -8.55
C LYS A 110 5.99 -9.41 -8.90
N ALA A 111 5.11 -10.11 -8.19
CA ALA A 111 3.67 -10.01 -8.43
C ALA A 111 3.15 -8.58 -8.21
N HIS A 112 3.67 -7.88 -7.20
CA HIS A 112 3.33 -6.49 -6.93
C HIS A 112 3.80 -5.56 -8.06
N GLU A 113 5.04 -5.72 -8.54
CA GLU A 113 5.60 -4.95 -9.66
C GLU A 113 4.83 -5.18 -10.97
N ASP A 114 4.52 -6.44 -11.30
CA ASP A 114 3.76 -6.79 -12.50
C ASP A 114 2.35 -6.16 -12.47
N MET A 115 1.67 -6.22 -11.32
CA MET A 115 0.35 -5.62 -11.13
C MET A 115 0.40 -4.09 -11.30
N HIS A 116 1.42 -3.43 -10.73
CA HIS A 116 1.60 -1.99 -10.89
C HIS A 116 1.82 -1.59 -12.35
N LYS A 117 2.66 -2.34 -13.07
CA LYS A 117 2.90 -2.10 -14.50
C LYS A 117 1.64 -2.30 -15.32
N ALA A 118 0.88 -3.36 -15.09
CA ALA A 118 -0.38 -3.62 -15.78
C ALA A 118 -1.41 -2.50 -15.54
N MET A 119 -1.52 -2.00 -14.31
CA MET A 119 -2.39 -0.86 -14.00
C MET A 119 -1.98 0.42 -14.72
N GLN A 120 -0.67 0.70 -14.80
CA GLN A 120 -0.16 1.86 -15.53
C GLN A 120 -0.48 1.75 -17.03
N GLU A 121 -0.25 0.59 -17.64
CA GLU A 121 -0.54 0.35 -19.05
C GLU A 121 -2.04 0.51 -19.37
N MET A 122 -2.93 0.02 -18.50
CA MET A 122 -4.38 0.19 -18.66
C MET A 122 -4.78 1.67 -18.61
N HIS A 123 -4.31 2.40 -17.59
CA HIS A 123 -4.62 3.83 -17.44
C HIS A 123 -4.06 4.69 -18.59
N ASP A 124 -2.89 4.33 -19.13
CA ASP A 124 -2.32 5.02 -20.29
C ASP A 124 -3.06 4.69 -21.60
N ALA A 125 -3.63 3.48 -21.72
CA ALA A 125 -4.48 3.10 -22.83
C ALA A 125 -5.84 3.82 -22.81
N GLU A 126 -6.44 4.03 -21.63
CA GLU A 126 -7.70 4.78 -21.46
C GLU A 126 -7.56 6.27 -21.78
N LYS A 127 -6.35 6.81 -21.75
CA LYS A 127 -6.06 8.22 -22.05
C LYS A 127 -5.79 8.53 -23.53
N LYS A 128 -5.69 7.52 -24.39
CA LYS A 128 -5.46 7.66 -25.84
C LYS A 128 -6.76 7.57 -26.62
#